data_AF-A0A8C3JCQ2-F1
#
_entry.id   AF-A0A8C3JCQ2-F1
#
_cell.length_a   1.000
_cell.length_b   1.000
_cell.length_c   1.000
_cell.angle_alpha   90.00
_cell.angle_beta   90.00
_cell.angle_gamma   90.00
#
_symmetry.space_group_name_H-M   'P 1'
#
loop_
_entity.id
_entity.type
_entity.pdbx_description
1 polymer ?
#
loop_
_entity_poly.entity_id
_entity_poly.type
_entity_poly.pdbx_seq_one_letter_code
_entity_poly.pdbx_strand_id
1 'polypeptide(L)'
;MSQGLIVKSHGIRLLEAQIATGGIIDPVHSHRIPVEVAYQRGYFNQEMNQILSDPTDDTKGFFDPNTHENLTYLQLLERCVQDSETGLYMLQVVKEGGKYFYIDEATKQVLRSKPLEVKVGKFKDQTVSIWEILCSHYISERKRKELVMQYKCKTLLKGLRGDVSVSELFNSEIIDKKTLDQLQDGSLTLASLTKRDTIQRYLDGTGCIAGVLLPSRKEKMSIYHALEKGLLTEQCALGLLEAQAATGFLIDPLKNKKLSVDEAISSGLVGSNLHDKLLSAEKAVTGYTDPHTGKKISLFQAMRQKITVKEDAIRLLEAQVATGGIIDPIHSHRLPVEVAYKRGYLDDDTFLLLSDPDHGSKGFIDPNTHEKISYSQLLQRCSKDRDTGLYLLQKMSIYQAMWKGILRPGTALVLLEAQAATGFIIDPLANKKLSVDEAVSCGLVGSELQKKLLSAERSVTGYYHPCTGQKMSLFQAMKKELIVKEHGIRLLEAQIATGGIIDPVHSHRLPGGRNVSRDKDSTSSLGSLCQGSATLTPNKFLFIFRWNFPCSSLHSFPLVLSLGTTGKSLAPSS
;
A
#
# COMPACT_ATOMS: atom_id res chain seq x y z
N MET A 1 -55.71 -32.53 -30.57
CA MET A 1 -54.76 -33.51 -30.01
C MET A 1 -55.22 -34.94 -30.26
N SER A 2 -56.43 -35.33 -29.83
CA SER A 2 -56.98 -36.70 -30.01
C SER A 2 -57.07 -37.17 -31.48
N GLN A 3 -57.36 -36.25 -32.40
CA GLN A 3 -57.43 -36.53 -33.84
C GLN A 3 -56.06 -36.44 -34.55
N GLY A 4 -54.95 -36.28 -33.83
CA GLY A 4 -53.61 -36.17 -34.42
C GLY A 4 -53.30 -34.86 -35.16
N LEU A 5 -54.24 -33.90 -35.20
CA LEU A 5 -54.09 -32.63 -35.93
C LEU A 5 -53.06 -31.65 -35.31
N ILE A 6 -52.64 -31.88 -34.06
CA ILE A 6 -51.68 -31.05 -33.33
C ILE A 6 -50.84 -31.96 -32.43
N VAL A 7 -49.53 -31.73 -32.41
CA VAL A 7 -48.58 -32.44 -31.55
C VAL A 7 -48.96 -32.25 -30.08
N LYS A 8 -48.98 -33.34 -29.29
CA LYS A 8 -49.44 -33.33 -27.88
C LYS A 8 -48.74 -32.24 -27.06
N SER A 9 -47.41 -32.11 -27.17
CA SER A 9 -46.63 -31.09 -26.46
C SER A 9 -46.98 -29.65 -26.83
N HIS A 10 -47.27 -29.38 -28.11
CA HIS A 10 -47.70 -28.05 -28.54
C HIS A 10 -49.11 -27.74 -28.03
N GLY A 11 -50.02 -28.72 -28.05
CA GLY A 11 -51.36 -28.59 -27.50
C GLY A 11 -51.37 -28.29 -26.00
N ILE A 12 -50.49 -28.94 -25.22
CA ILE A 12 -50.31 -28.68 -23.78
C ILE A 12 -49.90 -27.21 -23.54
N ARG A 13 -48.93 -26.69 -24.30
CA ARG A 13 -48.47 -25.28 -24.17
C ARG A 13 -49.58 -24.28 -24.44
N LEU A 14 -50.44 -24.53 -25.43
CA LEU A 14 -51.57 -23.66 -25.73
C LEU A 14 -52.61 -23.65 -24.61
N LEU A 15 -52.90 -24.83 -24.03
CA LEU A 15 -53.83 -24.93 -22.91
C LEU A 15 -53.27 -24.26 -21.66
N GLU A 16 -51.99 -24.45 -21.36
CA GLU A 16 -51.33 -23.82 -20.21
C GLU A 16 -51.33 -22.28 -20.32
N ALA A 17 -51.01 -21.73 -21.50
CA ALA A 17 -51.10 -20.29 -21.74
C ALA A 17 -52.53 -19.75 -21.61
N GLN A 18 -53.55 -20.51 -22.02
CA GLN A 18 -54.94 -20.12 -21.85
C GLN A 18 -55.34 -20.08 -20.37
N ILE A 19 -54.97 -21.11 -19.60
CA ILE A 19 -55.22 -21.18 -18.16
C ILE A 19 -54.56 -20.00 -17.44
N ALA A 20 -53.28 -19.75 -17.70
CA ALA A 20 -52.52 -18.65 -17.12
C ALA A 20 -53.09 -17.25 -17.46
N THR A 21 -53.89 -17.13 -18.54
CA THR A 21 -54.51 -15.87 -18.99
C THR A 21 -56.01 -15.78 -18.69
N GLY A 22 -56.53 -16.63 -17.81
CA GLY A 22 -57.90 -16.49 -17.27
C GLY A 22 -58.89 -17.57 -17.69
N GLY A 23 -58.44 -18.72 -18.22
CA GLY A 23 -59.29 -19.88 -18.48
C GLY A 23 -59.26 -20.37 -19.93
N ILE A 24 -59.95 -21.49 -20.19
CA ILE A 24 -59.94 -22.17 -21.50
C ILE A 24 -60.87 -21.45 -22.48
N ILE A 25 -60.45 -21.35 -23.73
CA ILE A 25 -61.25 -20.71 -24.79
C ILE A 25 -62.27 -21.72 -25.34
N ASP A 26 -63.55 -21.34 -25.32
CA ASP A 26 -64.60 -21.99 -26.12
C ASP A 26 -64.53 -21.45 -27.55
N PRO A 27 -64.10 -22.25 -28.55
CA PRO A 27 -63.92 -21.79 -29.91
C PRO A 27 -65.24 -21.57 -30.67
N VAL A 28 -66.36 -22.14 -30.21
CA VAL A 28 -67.67 -21.98 -30.84
C VAL A 28 -68.31 -20.67 -30.38
N HIS A 29 -68.21 -20.38 -29.09
CA HIS A 29 -68.88 -19.23 -28.47
C HIS A 29 -67.94 -18.05 -28.16
N SER A 30 -66.66 -18.14 -28.57
CA SER A 30 -65.65 -17.06 -28.48
C SER A 30 -65.51 -16.40 -27.10
N HIS A 31 -65.61 -17.17 -26.01
CA HIS A 31 -65.39 -16.67 -24.65
C HIS A 31 -64.54 -17.63 -23.82
N ARG A 32 -64.01 -17.14 -22.69
CA ARG A 32 -63.25 -17.98 -21.74
C ARG A 32 -64.19 -18.64 -20.74
N ILE A 33 -63.94 -19.91 -20.48
CA ILE A 33 -64.63 -20.70 -19.48
C ILE A 33 -63.64 -21.11 -18.36
N PRO A 34 -64.08 -21.14 -17.09
CA PRO A 34 -63.27 -21.65 -15.99
C PRO A 34 -62.81 -23.08 -16.25
N VAL A 35 -61.64 -23.43 -15.72
CA VAL A 35 -60.97 -24.72 -15.97
C VAL A 35 -61.85 -25.89 -15.55
N GLU A 36 -62.54 -25.76 -14.41
CA GLU A 36 -63.45 -26.78 -13.87
C GLU A 36 -64.64 -27.02 -14.80
N VAL A 37 -65.20 -25.95 -15.39
CA VAL A 37 -66.33 -26.03 -16.31
C VAL A 37 -65.89 -26.60 -17.66
N ALA A 38 -64.71 -26.23 -18.14
CA ALA A 38 -64.12 -26.77 -19.37
C ALA A 38 -63.89 -28.29 -19.25
N TYR A 39 -63.41 -28.75 -18.10
CA TYR A 39 -63.26 -30.16 -17.81
C TYR A 39 -64.61 -30.91 -17.82
N GLN A 40 -65.63 -30.37 -17.14
CA GLN A 40 -66.98 -30.97 -17.11
C GLN A 40 -67.64 -31.02 -18.49
N ARG A 41 -67.35 -30.05 -19.35
CA ARG A 41 -67.86 -29.99 -20.74
C ARG A 41 -67.03 -30.81 -21.73
N GLY A 42 -65.98 -31.51 -21.27
CA GLY A 42 -65.16 -32.40 -22.10
C GLY A 42 -64.21 -31.69 -23.06
N TYR A 43 -63.83 -30.43 -22.80
CA TYR A 43 -62.83 -29.71 -23.62
C TYR A 43 -61.46 -30.36 -23.55
N PHE A 44 -61.14 -31.01 -22.43
CA PHE A 44 -59.96 -31.85 -22.22
C PHE A 44 -60.29 -32.95 -21.21
N ASN A 45 -59.50 -34.03 -21.22
CA ASN A 45 -59.73 -35.23 -20.41
C ASN A 45 -59.04 -35.16 -19.04
N GLN A 46 -59.31 -36.16 -18.19
CA GLN A 46 -58.78 -36.22 -16.81
C GLN A 46 -57.26 -36.28 -16.76
N GLU A 47 -56.65 -37.01 -17.69
CA GLU A 47 -55.20 -37.10 -17.85
C GLU A 47 -54.59 -35.71 -18.13
N MET A 48 -55.17 -34.95 -19.06
CA MET A 48 -54.71 -33.59 -19.37
C MET A 48 -54.92 -32.63 -18.19
N ASN A 49 -56.00 -32.78 -17.43
CA ASN A 49 -56.24 -31.96 -16.24
C ASN A 49 -55.14 -32.19 -15.17
N GLN A 50 -54.72 -33.44 -14.98
CA GLN A 50 -53.62 -33.77 -14.07
C GLN A 50 -52.29 -33.18 -14.55
N ILE A 51 -51.98 -33.31 -15.85
CA ILE A 51 -50.77 -32.72 -16.45
C ILE A 51 -50.75 -31.20 -16.28
N LEU A 52 -51.87 -30.51 -16.47
CA LEU A 52 -51.95 -29.04 -16.35
C LEU A 52 -51.96 -28.55 -14.90
N SER A 53 -52.30 -29.42 -13.95
CA SER A 53 -52.31 -29.10 -12.51
C SER A 53 -50.96 -29.34 -11.84
N ASP A 54 -50.09 -30.16 -12.42
CA ASP A 54 -48.79 -30.52 -11.88
C ASP A 54 -47.64 -29.84 -12.66
N PRO A 55 -46.85 -28.94 -12.03
CA PRO A 55 -45.78 -28.20 -12.69
C PRO A 55 -44.52 -29.05 -12.97
N THR A 56 -44.68 -30.19 -13.64
CA THR A 56 -43.62 -31.06 -14.14
C THR A 56 -43.04 -30.55 -15.47
N ASP A 57 -41.95 -31.15 -15.95
CA ASP A 57 -41.21 -30.73 -17.17
C ASP A 57 -42.11 -30.60 -18.41
N ASP A 58 -43.15 -31.43 -18.52
CA ASP A 58 -44.08 -31.44 -19.65
C ASP A 58 -44.87 -30.12 -19.81
N THR A 59 -44.99 -29.32 -18.75
CA THR A 59 -45.66 -28.00 -18.75
C THR A 59 -44.71 -26.83 -18.96
N LYS A 60 -43.38 -27.05 -18.84
CA LYS A 60 -42.34 -26.01 -19.01
C LYS A 60 -41.95 -25.83 -20.46
N GLY A 61 -42.94 -25.47 -21.27
CA GLY A 61 -42.77 -25.39 -22.72
C GLY A 61 -42.31 -24.03 -23.26
N PHE A 62 -42.19 -23.02 -22.41
CA PHE A 62 -41.84 -21.65 -22.81
C PHE A 62 -40.39 -21.34 -22.48
N PHE A 63 -39.72 -20.65 -23.38
CA PHE A 63 -38.29 -20.36 -23.28
C PHE A 63 -38.06 -18.90 -22.90
N ASP A 64 -37.32 -18.64 -21.82
CA ASP A 64 -36.86 -17.29 -21.49
C ASP A 64 -35.62 -16.95 -22.32
N PRO A 65 -35.69 -15.96 -23.23
CA PRO A 65 -34.56 -15.58 -24.07
C PRO A 65 -33.39 -14.96 -23.29
N ASN A 66 -33.55 -14.60 -22.02
CA ASN A 66 -32.48 -14.02 -21.21
C ASN A 66 -31.77 -15.04 -20.31
N THR A 67 -32.51 -15.95 -19.67
CA THR A 67 -31.93 -16.97 -18.77
C THR A 67 -31.67 -18.30 -19.46
N HIS A 68 -32.19 -18.50 -20.68
CA HIS A 68 -32.19 -19.77 -21.41
C HIS A 68 -32.87 -20.92 -20.64
N GLU A 69 -33.78 -20.60 -19.72
CA GLU A 69 -34.54 -21.59 -18.94
C GLU A 69 -35.87 -21.92 -19.60
N ASN A 70 -36.31 -23.17 -19.41
CA ASN A 70 -37.65 -23.63 -19.75
C ASN A 70 -38.60 -23.39 -18.57
N LEU A 71 -39.71 -22.70 -18.84
CA LEU A 71 -40.65 -22.17 -17.86
C LEU A 71 -42.09 -22.45 -18.27
N THR A 72 -43.00 -22.35 -17.30
CA THR A 72 -44.44 -22.24 -17.58
C THR A 72 -44.77 -20.83 -18.09
N TYR A 73 -45.88 -20.65 -18.81
CA TYR A 73 -46.29 -19.34 -19.28
C TYR A 73 -46.59 -18.39 -18.11
N LEU A 74 -47.13 -18.90 -17.00
CA LEU A 74 -47.33 -18.11 -15.78
C LEU A 74 -46.00 -17.55 -15.22
N GLN A 75 -44.96 -18.38 -15.15
CA GLN A 75 -43.63 -17.96 -14.71
C GLN A 75 -42.95 -16.98 -15.66
N LEU A 76 -43.28 -17.05 -16.96
CA LEU A 76 -42.81 -16.09 -17.95
C LEU A 76 -43.57 -14.75 -17.84
N LEU A 77 -44.89 -14.80 -17.61
CA LEU A 77 -45.72 -13.62 -17.33
C LEU A 77 -45.26 -12.87 -16.07
N GLU A 78 -44.86 -13.58 -15.01
CA GLU A 78 -44.30 -12.98 -13.78
C GLU A 78 -42.96 -12.25 -14.00
N ARG A 79 -42.26 -12.57 -15.09
CA ARG A 79 -41.03 -11.88 -15.52
C ARG A 79 -41.32 -10.67 -16.43
N CYS A 80 -42.54 -10.55 -16.95
CA CYS A 80 -42.94 -9.41 -17.77
C CYS A 80 -43.19 -8.16 -16.91
N VAL A 81 -42.97 -7.00 -17.52
CA VAL A 81 -43.38 -5.72 -16.94
C VAL A 81 -44.66 -5.27 -17.61
N GLN A 82 -45.67 -4.94 -16.81
CA GLN A 82 -46.90 -4.35 -17.33
C GLN A 82 -46.65 -2.89 -17.70
N ASP A 83 -46.94 -2.56 -18.95
CA ASP A 83 -46.88 -1.19 -19.45
C ASP A 83 -48.05 -0.38 -18.89
N SER A 84 -47.75 0.77 -18.28
CA SER A 84 -48.76 1.56 -17.55
C SER A 84 -49.72 2.33 -18.46
N GLU A 85 -49.39 2.51 -19.74
CA GLU A 85 -50.24 3.23 -20.70
C GLU A 85 -51.15 2.28 -21.46
N THR A 86 -50.64 1.12 -21.89
CA THR A 86 -51.35 0.15 -22.71
C THR A 86 -51.92 -1.04 -21.92
N GLY A 87 -51.43 -1.27 -20.70
CA GLY A 87 -51.79 -2.43 -19.88
C GLY A 87 -51.20 -3.76 -20.37
N LEU A 88 -50.36 -3.74 -21.42
CA LEU A 88 -49.75 -4.92 -22.02
C LEU A 88 -48.57 -5.45 -21.18
N TYR A 89 -48.39 -6.77 -21.15
CA TYR A 89 -47.25 -7.41 -20.51
C TYR A 89 -46.08 -7.51 -21.49
N MET A 90 -44.98 -6.80 -21.18
CA MET A 90 -43.79 -6.73 -22.02
C MET A 90 -42.67 -7.59 -21.43
N LEU A 91 -42.29 -8.65 -22.15
CA LEU A 91 -41.12 -9.46 -21.82
C LEU A 91 -39.85 -8.69 -22.23
N GLN A 92 -38.98 -8.40 -21.28
CA GLN A 92 -37.73 -7.70 -21.57
C GLN A 92 -36.77 -8.67 -22.28
N VAL A 93 -36.34 -8.33 -23.49
CA VAL A 93 -35.30 -9.08 -24.21
C VAL A 93 -34.04 -8.23 -24.26
N VAL A 94 -32.98 -8.70 -23.63
CA VAL A 94 -31.70 -7.98 -23.58
C VAL A 94 -30.85 -8.39 -24.78
N LYS A 95 -30.25 -7.42 -25.50
CA LYS A 95 -29.29 -7.71 -26.59
C LYS A 95 -28.04 -8.41 -26.04
N GLU A 96 -27.42 -9.29 -26.83
CA GLU A 96 -26.16 -9.98 -26.46
C GLU A 96 -25.14 -8.99 -25.87
N GLY A 97 -24.71 -9.26 -24.63
CA GLY A 97 -23.79 -8.40 -23.86
C GLY A 97 -24.44 -7.42 -22.88
N GLY A 98 -25.77 -7.28 -22.87
CA GLY A 98 -26.49 -6.50 -21.86
C GLY A 98 -26.76 -7.31 -20.58
N LYS A 99 -26.70 -6.65 -19.41
CA LYS A 99 -26.97 -7.29 -18.11
C LYS A 99 -28.49 -7.40 -17.89
N TYR A 100 -29.04 -8.62 -17.94
CA TYR A 100 -30.40 -8.92 -17.48
C TYR A 100 -30.48 -8.70 -15.97
N PHE A 101 -31.38 -7.82 -15.52
CA PHE A 101 -31.55 -7.49 -14.10
C PHE A 101 -32.92 -7.96 -13.64
N TYR A 102 -32.96 -9.17 -13.08
CA TYR A 102 -34.14 -9.74 -12.43
C TYR A 102 -34.15 -9.39 -10.94
N ILE A 103 -35.26 -8.83 -10.47
CA ILE A 103 -35.51 -8.63 -9.04
C ILE A 103 -36.16 -9.90 -8.53
N ASP A 104 -35.41 -10.71 -7.77
CA ASP A 104 -35.93 -11.92 -7.14
C ASP A 104 -37.16 -11.67 -6.25
N GLU A 105 -37.96 -12.73 -6.09
CA GLU A 105 -39.25 -12.66 -5.40
C GLU A 105 -39.08 -12.31 -3.91
N ALA A 106 -37.98 -12.74 -3.28
CA ALA A 106 -37.66 -12.38 -1.89
C ALA A 106 -37.49 -10.85 -1.74
N THR A 107 -36.75 -10.23 -2.66
CA THR A 107 -36.55 -8.78 -2.70
C THR A 107 -37.87 -8.07 -2.99
N LYS A 108 -38.70 -8.59 -3.90
CA LYS A 108 -40.04 -8.01 -4.16
C LYS A 108 -40.90 -8.02 -2.89
N GLN A 109 -40.92 -9.13 -2.14
CA GLN A 109 -41.69 -9.20 -0.91
C GLN A 109 -41.23 -8.19 0.14
N VAL A 110 -39.91 -8.04 0.33
CA VAL A 110 -39.36 -7.05 1.27
C VAL A 110 -39.67 -5.61 0.86
N LEU A 111 -39.69 -5.31 -0.45
CA LEU A 111 -40.05 -3.99 -0.96
C LEU A 111 -41.56 -3.72 -0.89
N ARG A 112 -42.40 -4.77 -1.03
CA ARG A 112 -43.86 -4.69 -0.85
C ARG A 112 -44.25 -4.52 0.61
N SER A 113 -43.52 -5.12 1.55
CA SER A 113 -43.83 -5.07 2.98
C SER A 113 -43.50 -3.73 3.64
N LYS A 114 -42.87 -2.78 2.92
CA LYS A 114 -42.46 -1.48 3.46
C LYS A 114 -43.38 -0.36 2.95
N PRO A 115 -44.28 0.16 3.81
CA PRO A 115 -45.13 1.30 3.45
C PRO A 115 -44.34 2.62 3.46
N LEU A 116 -44.66 3.51 2.53
CA LEU A 116 -44.15 4.88 2.46
C LEU A 116 -45.33 5.85 2.29
N GLU A 117 -45.37 6.86 3.15
CA GLU A 117 -46.33 7.96 3.02
C GLU A 117 -45.82 8.98 1.99
N VAL A 118 -46.57 9.14 0.89
CA VAL A 118 -46.15 9.99 -0.21
C VAL A 118 -46.80 11.37 -0.08
N LYS A 119 -45.99 12.42 -0.03
CA LYS A 119 -46.46 13.81 0.21
C LYS A 119 -46.77 14.61 -1.05
N VAL A 120 -46.48 14.06 -2.23
CA VAL A 120 -46.55 14.76 -3.52
C VAL A 120 -46.97 13.83 -4.67
N GLY A 121 -47.63 14.38 -5.68
CA GLY A 121 -48.01 13.63 -6.89
C GLY A 121 -49.31 12.80 -6.77
N LYS A 122 -49.45 11.79 -7.65
CA LYS A 122 -50.59 10.89 -7.83
C LYS A 122 -50.88 10.03 -6.59
N PHE A 123 -49.86 9.76 -5.78
CA PHE A 123 -49.97 9.02 -4.52
C PHE A 123 -50.02 9.96 -3.30
N LYS A 124 -50.27 11.26 -3.48
CA LYS A 124 -50.30 12.23 -2.38
C LYS A 124 -51.29 11.81 -1.29
N ASP A 125 -50.84 11.86 -0.03
CA ASP A 125 -51.55 11.50 1.19
C ASP A 125 -52.00 10.01 1.23
N GLN A 126 -51.39 9.17 0.37
CA GLN A 126 -51.57 7.72 0.37
C GLN A 126 -50.34 7.02 0.95
N THR A 127 -50.60 5.92 1.65
CA THR A 127 -49.57 5.00 2.11
C THR A 127 -49.43 3.88 1.08
N VAL A 128 -48.37 3.93 0.28
CA VAL A 128 -48.09 2.95 -0.79
C VAL A 128 -46.77 2.25 -0.54
N SER A 129 -46.61 1.03 -1.02
CA SER A 129 -45.39 0.26 -0.80
C SER A 129 -44.22 0.83 -1.62
N ILE A 130 -42.98 0.62 -1.14
CA ILE A 130 -41.78 0.99 -1.89
C ILE A 130 -41.76 0.30 -3.27
N TRP A 131 -42.28 -0.92 -3.37
CA TRP A 131 -42.41 -1.62 -4.66
C TRP A 131 -43.32 -0.88 -5.65
N GLU A 132 -44.49 -0.42 -5.21
CA GLU A 132 -45.42 0.34 -6.06
C GLU A 132 -44.83 1.67 -6.52
N ILE A 133 -44.09 2.36 -5.66
CA ILE A 133 -43.39 3.59 -6.03
C ILE A 133 -42.27 3.32 -7.04
N LEU A 134 -41.46 2.28 -6.81
CA LEU A 134 -40.41 1.86 -7.75
C LEU A 134 -40.99 1.51 -9.12
N CYS A 135 -42.14 0.83 -9.14
CA CYS A 135 -42.87 0.46 -10.35
C CYS A 135 -43.66 1.60 -11.02
N SER A 136 -43.79 2.74 -10.36
CA SER A 136 -44.57 3.88 -10.87
C SER A 136 -43.84 4.71 -11.94
N HIS A 137 -44.60 5.60 -12.58
CA HIS A 137 -44.10 6.60 -13.54
C HIS A 137 -43.10 7.60 -12.94
N TYR A 138 -43.00 7.71 -11.61
CA TYR A 138 -42.02 8.60 -10.95
C TYR A 138 -40.58 8.14 -11.13
N ILE A 139 -40.37 6.84 -11.34
CA ILE A 139 -39.04 6.24 -11.36
C ILE A 139 -38.84 5.53 -12.69
N SER A 140 -37.95 6.10 -13.51
CA SER A 140 -37.55 5.49 -14.77
C SER A 140 -36.92 4.12 -14.54
N GLU A 141 -37.01 3.24 -15.54
CA GLU A 141 -36.48 1.89 -15.45
C GLU A 141 -34.99 1.86 -15.08
N ARG A 142 -34.19 2.77 -15.66
CA ARG A 142 -32.76 2.93 -15.32
C ARG A 142 -32.58 3.28 -13.85
N LYS A 143 -33.40 4.20 -13.32
CA LYS A 143 -33.31 4.62 -11.92
C LYS A 143 -33.79 3.54 -10.96
N ARG A 144 -34.81 2.77 -11.34
CA ARG A 144 -35.28 1.59 -10.61
C ARG A 144 -34.18 0.54 -10.46
N LYS A 145 -33.48 0.23 -11.56
CA LYS A 145 -32.33 -0.71 -11.56
C LYS A 145 -31.21 -0.22 -10.64
N GLU A 146 -30.83 1.06 -10.70
CA GLU A 146 -29.86 1.66 -9.79
C GLU A 146 -30.28 1.54 -8.32
N LEU A 147 -31.52 1.90 -7.97
CA LEU A 147 -32.00 1.90 -6.60
C LEU A 147 -32.06 0.49 -6.00
N VAL A 148 -32.52 -0.50 -6.78
CA VAL A 148 -32.59 -1.89 -6.33
C VAL A 148 -31.19 -2.52 -6.27
N MET A 149 -30.27 -2.15 -7.17
CA MET A 149 -28.86 -2.52 -7.04
C MET A 149 -28.23 -1.93 -5.77
N GLN A 150 -28.49 -0.66 -5.47
CA GLN A 150 -28.01 -0.04 -4.22
C GLN A 150 -28.59 -0.71 -2.98
N TYR A 151 -29.83 -1.20 -3.05
CA TYR A 151 -30.47 -1.95 -1.97
C TYR A 151 -29.84 -3.35 -1.79
N LYS A 152 -29.64 -4.10 -2.88
CA LYS A 152 -29.05 -5.45 -2.85
C LYS A 152 -27.55 -5.43 -2.53
N CYS A 153 -26.82 -4.45 -3.06
CA CYS A 153 -25.38 -4.29 -2.87
C CYS A 153 -25.02 -3.40 -1.67
N LYS A 154 -25.94 -3.18 -0.72
CA LYS A 154 -25.68 -2.42 0.53
C LYS A 154 -24.79 -3.18 1.53
N THR A 155 -23.88 -3.94 0.96
CA THR A 155 -22.88 -4.73 1.62
C THR A 155 -21.59 -3.92 1.58
N LEU A 156 -21.42 -3.12 2.63
CA LEU A 156 -20.32 -2.18 2.78
C LEU A 156 -19.22 -2.81 3.65
N LEU A 157 -18.00 -2.79 3.14
CA LEU A 157 -16.80 -3.21 3.85
C LEU A 157 -16.05 -1.97 4.31
N LYS A 158 -15.46 -1.99 5.50
CA LYS A 158 -14.60 -0.88 5.94
C LYS A 158 -13.32 -0.86 5.11
N GLY A 159 -13.05 0.27 4.45
CA GLY A 159 -11.76 0.58 3.82
C GLY A 159 -10.92 1.52 4.68
N LEU A 160 -10.00 2.24 4.05
CA LEU A 160 -9.02 3.10 4.74
C LEU A 160 -9.63 4.36 5.37
N ARG A 161 -10.55 5.03 4.66
CA ARG A 161 -11.20 6.29 5.10
C ARG A 161 -12.71 6.33 4.82
N GLY A 162 -13.27 5.25 4.30
CA GLY A 162 -14.66 5.14 3.93
C GLY A 162 -15.05 3.70 3.66
N ASP A 163 -16.34 3.50 3.42
CA ASP A 163 -16.87 2.19 3.13
C ASP A 163 -16.72 1.83 1.64
N VAL A 164 -16.33 0.59 1.38
CA VAL A 164 -16.10 0.01 0.06
C VAL A 164 -17.25 -0.93 -0.27
N SER A 165 -17.89 -0.72 -1.42
CA SER A 165 -18.94 -1.63 -1.88
C SER A 165 -18.35 -2.90 -2.51
N VAL A 166 -19.06 -4.02 -2.41
CA VAL A 166 -18.65 -5.27 -3.09
C VAL A 166 -18.60 -5.10 -4.61
N SER A 167 -19.52 -4.30 -5.18
CA SER A 167 -19.50 -3.95 -6.61
C SER A 167 -18.18 -3.27 -7.00
N GLU A 168 -17.64 -2.43 -6.11
CA GLU A 168 -16.38 -1.75 -6.35
C GLU A 168 -15.19 -2.72 -6.29
N LEU A 169 -15.18 -3.66 -5.35
CA LEU A 169 -14.15 -4.71 -5.33
C LEU A 169 -14.16 -5.54 -6.62
N PHE A 170 -15.33 -5.77 -7.22
CA PHE A 170 -15.45 -6.46 -8.51
C PHE A 170 -14.95 -5.58 -9.66
N ASN A 171 -15.34 -4.31 -9.70
CA ASN A 171 -14.86 -3.35 -10.71
C ASN A 171 -13.34 -3.11 -10.62
N SER A 172 -12.76 -3.29 -9.44
CA SER A 172 -11.32 -3.24 -9.19
C SER A 172 -10.61 -4.57 -9.44
N GLU A 173 -11.29 -5.57 -10.02
CA GLU A 173 -10.72 -6.90 -10.33
C GLU A 173 -10.10 -7.61 -9.10
N ILE A 174 -10.54 -7.24 -7.87
CA ILE A 174 -10.09 -7.85 -6.61
C ILE A 174 -10.88 -9.12 -6.32
N ILE A 175 -12.15 -9.15 -6.71
CA ILE A 175 -13.01 -10.33 -6.59
C ILE A 175 -13.52 -10.77 -7.97
N ASP A 176 -13.61 -12.09 -8.13
CA ASP A 176 -14.14 -12.68 -9.36
C ASP A 176 -15.66 -12.70 -9.37
N LYS A 177 -16.22 -12.87 -10.57
CA LYS A 177 -17.67 -13.00 -10.79
C LYS A 177 -18.27 -14.13 -9.93
N LYS A 178 -17.58 -15.27 -9.81
CA LYS A 178 -18.01 -16.39 -8.97
C LYS A 178 -18.18 -15.99 -7.50
N THR A 179 -17.25 -15.21 -6.97
CA THR A 179 -17.30 -14.74 -5.57
C THR A 179 -18.41 -13.70 -5.38
N LEU A 180 -18.64 -12.86 -6.39
CA LEU A 180 -19.74 -11.90 -6.39
C LEU A 180 -21.11 -12.60 -6.40
N ASP A 181 -21.28 -13.62 -7.25
CA ASP A 181 -22.51 -14.40 -7.34
C ASP A 181 -22.78 -15.14 -6.00
N GLN A 182 -21.73 -15.70 -5.37
CA GLN A 182 -21.79 -16.32 -4.03
C GLN A 182 -22.12 -15.34 -2.88
N LEU A 183 -21.82 -14.06 -3.05
CA LEU A 183 -22.23 -13.03 -2.08
C LEU A 183 -23.67 -12.60 -2.31
N GLN A 184 -24.17 -12.67 -3.54
CA GLN A 184 -25.55 -12.33 -3.90
C GLN A 184 -26.53 -13.45 -3.56
N ASP A 185 -26.14 -14.71 -3.70
CA ASP A 185 -26.94 -15.88 -3.33
C ASP A 185 -26.94 -16.17 -1.81
N GLY A 186 -26.07 -15.50 -1.04
CA GLY A 186 -25.95 -15.65 0.41
C GLY A 186 -25.13 -16.87 0.88
N SER A 187 -24.55 -17.64 -0.05
CA SER A 187 -23.70 -18.80 0.28
C SER A 187 -22.38 -18.40 0.95
N LEU A 188 -21.87 -17.21 0.65
CA LEU A 188 -20.69 -16.63 1.28
C LEU A 188 -21.06 -15.41 2.13
N THR A 189 -20.58 -15.37 3.37
CA THR A 189 -20.78 -14.21 4.25
C THR A 189 -19.62 -13.21 4.14
N LEU A 190 -19.91 -11.95 4.41
CA LEU A 190 -18.91 -10.87 4.41
C LEU A 190 -17.80 -11.07 5.43
N ALA A 191 -18.15 -11.59 6.59
CA ALA A 191 -17.19 -11.88 7.65
C ALA A 191 -16.17 -12.94 7.20
N SER A 192 -16.60 -13.91 6.38
CA SER A 192 -15.69 -14.87 5.76
C SER A 192 -14.84 -14.24 4.66
N LEU A 193 -15.39 -13.28 3.93
CA LEU A 193 -14.68 -12.55 2.87
C LEU A 193 -13.56 -11.66 3.44
N THR A 194 -13.84 -10.88 4.49
CA THR A 194 -12.87 -9.97 5.12
C THR A 194 -11.76 -10.69 5.89
N LYS A 195 -11.93 -11.97 6.20
CA LYS A 195 -10.88 -12.81 6.79
C LYS A 195 -9.86 -13.33 5.77
N ARG A 196 -10.13 -13.22 4.46
CA ARG A 196 -9.18 -13.66 3.43
C ARG A 196 -8.06 -12.63 3.28
N ASP A 197 -6.81 -13.10 3.42
CA ASP A 197 -5.61 -12.27 3.29
C ASP A 197 -5.52 -11.58 1.91
N THR A 198 -6.03 -12.24 0.86
CA THR A 198 -6.07 -11.69 -0.50
C THR A 198 -6.87 -10.39 -0.58
N ILE A 199 -7.93 -10.25 0.22
CA ILE A 199 -8.81 -9.07 0.22
C ILE A 199 -8.36 -8.07 1.29
N GLN A 200 -7.89 -8.53 2.45
CA GLN A 200 -7.31 -7.63 3.46
C GLN A 200 -6.14 -6.81 2.91
N ARG A 201 -5.32 -7.41 2.03
CA ARG A 201 -4.26 -6.67 1.31
C ARG A 201 -4.79 -5.42 0.61
N TYR A 202 -5.99 -5.49 0.03
CA TYR A 202 -6.56 -4.37 -0.71
C TYR A 202 -7.43 -3.44 0.13
N LEU A 203 -8.01 -3.92 1.24
CA LEU A 203 -8.78 -3.07 2.16
C LEU A 203 -7.87 -2.31 3.15
N ASP A 204 -6.98 -3.02 3.82
CA ASP A 204 -6.17 -2.52 4.94
C ASP A 204 -4.67 -2.40 4.61
N GLY A 205 -4.20 -3.10 3.57
CA GLY A 205 -2.78 -3.24 3.25
C GLY A 205 -2.10 -4.46 3.89
N THR A 206 -0.85 -4.72 3.53
CA THR A 206 -0.04 -5.84 4.06
C THR A 206 0.74 -5.49 5.33
N GLY A 207 0.53 -4.29 5.87
CA GLY A 207 1.23 -3.74 7.03
C GLY A 207 2.43 -2.87 6.65
N CYS A 208 2.57 -1.74 7.33
CA CYS A 208 3.70 -0.81 7.20
C CYS A 208 4.63 -0.91 8.42
N ILE A 209 5.77 -0.22 8.36
CA ILE A 209 6.70 -0.10 9.50
C ILE A 209 6.00 0.69 10.60
N ALA A 210 5.60 0.01 11.67
CA ALA A 210 4.77 0.54 12.74
C ALA A 210 5.57 1.30 13.82
N GLY A 211 6.83 0.92 14.02
CA GLY A 211 7.63 1.44 15.13
C GLY A 211 9.05 0.90 15.15
N VAL A 212 9.72 1.14 16.26
CA VAL A 212 11.11 0.72 16.50
C VAL A 212 11.13 -0.31 17.63
N LEU A 213 11.94 -1.35 17.45
CA LEU A 213 12.24 -2.37 18.45
C LEU A 213 13.72 -2.26 18.83
N LEU A 214 14.01 -2.24 20.13
CA LEU A 214 15.37 -2.40 20.67
C LEU A 214 15.56 -3.85 21.11
N PRO A 215 16.27 -4.69 20.33
CA PRO A 215 16.36 -6.13 20.60
C PRO A 215 16.98 -6.43 21.97
N SER A 216 18.00 -5.66 22.38
CA SER A 216 18.70 -5.86 23.66
C SER A 216 17.79 -5.74 24.88
N ARG A 217 16.74 -4.89 24.80
CA ARG A 217 15.81 -4.62 25.91
C ARG A 217 14.43 -5.23 25.69
N LYS A 218 14.16 -5.76 24.49
CA LYS A 218 12.82 -6.13 24.00
C LYS A 218 11.80 -4.98 24.16
N GLU A 219 12.27 -3.74 24.10
CA GLU A 219 11.45 -2.54 24.22
C GLU A 219 10.98 -2.13 22.82
N LYS A 220 9.66 -2.03 22.64
CA LYS A 220 9.04 -1.49 21.42
C LYS A 220 8.51 -0.08 21.69
N MET A 221 8.60 0.79 20.69
CA MET A 221 8.11 2.18 20.79
C MET A 221 7.65 2.72 19.43
N SER A 222 6.89 3.82 19.46
CA SER A 222 6.50 4.53 18.24
C SER A 222 7.71 5.21 17.59
N ILE A 223 7.56 5.55 16.31
CA ILE A 223 8.61 6.22 15.53
C ILE A 223 8.90 7.62 16.10
N TYR A 224 7.85 8.35 16.52
CA TYR A 224 8.00 9.67 17.12
C TYR A 224 8.73 9.60 18.47
N HIS A 225 8.41 8.64 19.33
CA HIS A 225 9.10 8.46 20.60
C HIS A 225 10.57 8.03 20.40
N ALA A 226 10.87 7.27 19.34
CA ALA A 226 12.25 6.95 18.96
C ALA A 226 13.03 8.19 18.47
N LEU A 227 12.35 9.15 17.84
CA LEU A 227 12.92 10.45 17.48
C LEU A 227 13.22 11.28 18.74
N GLU A 228 12.29 11.37 19.70
CA GLU A 228 12.50 12.10 20.96
C GLU A 228 13.66 11.54 21.78
N LYS A 229 13.84 10.21 21.78
CA LYS A 229 14.98 9.54 22.41
C LYS A 229 16.30 9.65 21.62
N GLY A 230 16.29 10.26 20.43
CA GLY A 230 17.47 10.39 19.57
C GLY A 230 17.94 9.08 18.91
N LEU A 231 17.10 8.04 18.89
CA LEU A 231 17.42 6.76 18.26
C LEU A 231 17.32 6.83 16.73
N LEU A 232 16.45 7.72 16.23
CA LEU A 232 16.27 8.05 14.82
C LEU A 232 16.63 9.51 14.56
N THR A 233 17.17 9.79 13.38
CA THR A 233 17.33 11.16 12.89
C THR A 233 15.99 11.74 12.48
N GLU A 234 15.84 13.06 12.52
CA GLU A 234 14.62 13.75 12.11
C GLU A 234 14.19 13.38 10.68
N GLN A 235 15.14 13.33 9.74
CA GLN A 235 14.86 12.95 8.35
C GLN A 235 14.34 11.51 8.21
N CYS A 236 14.91 10.57 8.97
CA CYS A 236 14.48 9.17 8.95
C CYS A 236 13.10 9.01 9.59
N ALA A 237 12.90 9.61 10.77
CA ALA A 237 11.63 9.54 11.48
C ALA A 237 10.48 10.17 10.70
N LEU A 238 10.70 11.37 10.12
CA LEU A 238 9.72 12.05 9.29
C LEU A 238 9.34 11.21 8.06
N GLY A 239 10.33 10.69 7.32
CA GLY A 239 10.05 9.87 6.14
C GLY A 239 9.22 8.62 6.47
N LEU A 240 9.48 7.97 7.61
CA LEU A 240 8.70 6.81 8.04
C LEU A 240 7.28 7.17 8.52
N LEU A 241 7.12 8.29 9.23
CA LEU A 241 5.79 8.78 9.65
C LEU A 241 4.94 9.22 8.46
N GLU A 242 5.55 9.89 7.46
CA GLU A 242 4.87 10.24 6.21
C GLU A 242 4.45 8.98 5.44
N ALA A 243 5.29 7.94 5.42
CA ALA A 243 4.92 6.66 4.83
C ALA A 243 3.75 5.99 5.56
N GLN A 244 3.69 6.05 6.90
CA GLN A 244 2.52 5.57 7.65
C GLN A 244 1.24 6.34 7.27
N ALA A 245 1.31 7.67 7.25
CA ALA A 245 0.19 8.53 6.87
C ALA A 245 -0.28 8.25 5.43
N ALA A 246 0.65 8.08 4.48
CA ALA A 246 0.35 7.81 3.08
C ALA A 246 -0.09 6.36 2.78
N THR A 247 0.11 5.43 3.72
CA THR A 247 -0.32 4.03 3.59
C THR A 247 -1.63 3.73 4.32
N GLY A 248 -2.17 4.71 5.05
CA GLY A 248 -3.49 4.65 5.64
C GLY A 248 -3.56 5.29 7.02
N PHE A 249 -2.71 4.92 7.96
CA PHE A 249 -2.87 5.31 9.36
C PHE A 249 -1.52 5.44 10.06
N LEU A 250 -1.47 6.37 11.03
CA LEU A 250 -0.41 6.37 12.03
C LEU A 250 -0.67 5.25 13.03
N ILE A 251 0.38 4.50 13.38
CA ILE A 251 0.25 3.30 14.20
C ILE A 251 0.85 3.55 15.58
N ASP A 252 0.08 3.26 16.62
CA ASP A 252 0.58 3.09 17.98
C ASP A 252 0.92 1.60 18.21
N PRO A 253 2.21 1.21 18.20
CA PRO A 253 2.62 -0.19 18.35
C PRO A 253 2.45 -0.73 19.78
N LEU A 254 2.20 0.14 20.77
CA LEU A 254 1.94 -0.26 22.16
C LEU A 254 0.47 -0.59 22.37
N LYS A 255 -0.43 0.26 21.85
CA LYS A 255 -1.88 0.07 21.98
C LYS A 255 -2.50 -0.71 20.81
N ASN A 256 -1.71 -1.02 19.78
CA ASN A 256 -2.15 -1.62 18.52
C ASN A 256 -3.34 -0.85 17.90
N LYS A 257 -3.23 0.49 17.89
CA LYS A 257 -4.26 1.38 17.34
C LYS A 257 -3.78 2.01 16.03
N LYS A 258 -4.70 2.07 15.06
CA LYS A 258 -4.56 2.81 13.81
C LYS A 258 -5.31 4.13 13.97
N LEU A 259 -4.64 5.26 13.78
CA LEU A 259 -5.19 6.60 14.01
C LEU A 259 -5.03 7.47 12.76
N SER A 260 -5.94 8.42 12.56
CA SER A 260 -5.73 9.53 11.62
C SER A 260 -4.65 10.49 12.13
N VAL A 261 -4.20 11.42 11.27
CA VAL A 261 -3.19 12.42 11.69
C VAL A 261 -3.70 13.29 12.85
N ASP A 262 -4.94 13.77 12.76
CA ASP A 262 -5.55 14.61 13.80
C ASP A 262 -5.78 13.84 15.12
N GLU A 263 -6.18 12.57 15.03
CA GLU A 263 -6.33 11.69 16.20
C GLU A 263 -4.98 11.36 16.86
N ALA A 264 -3.93 11.13 16.06
CA ALA A 264 -2.60 10.85 16.55
C ALA A 264 -2.02 12.03 17.34
N ILE A 265 -2.27 13.27 16.90
CA ILE A 265 -1.82 14.46 17.62
C ILE A 265 -2.67 14.70 18.88
N SER A 266 -3.98 14.53 18.78
CA SER A 266 -4.88 14.65 19.95
C SER A 266 -4.56 13.62 21.04
N SER A 267 -4.07 12.44 20.66
CA SER A 267 -3.66 11.37 21.58
C SER A 267 -2.20 11.45 22.04
N GLY A 268 -1.42 12.42 21.53
CA GLY A 268 -0.01 12.60 21.86
C GLY A 268 0.92 11.55 21.25
N LEU A 269 0.48 10.79 20.24
CA LEU A 269 1.34 9.83 19.52
C LEU A 269 2.41 10.54 18.69
N VAL A 270 2.09 11.71 18.15
CA VAL A 270 2.98 12.57 17.35
C VAL A 270 2.85 14.02 17.81
N GLY A 271 3.96 14.76 17.81
CA GLY A 271 3.96 16.19 18.15
C GLY A 271 3.33 17.07 17.08
N SER A 272 2.76 18.19 17.52
CA SER A 272 2.12 19.19 16.66
C SER A 272 3.06 19.83 15.63
N ASN A 273 4.37 19.79 15.88
CA ASN A 273 5.41 20.29 14.97
C ASN A 273 5.44 19.56 13.61
N LEU A 274 4.87 18.36 13.52
CA LEU A 274 4.83 17.58 12.28
C LEU A 274 3.44 17.57 11.60
N HIS A 275 2.44 18.26 12.16
CA HIS A 275 1.04 18.22 11.69
C HIS A 275 0.91 18.51 10.19
N ASP A 276 1.41 19.67 9.73
CA ASP A 276 1.27 20.09 8.33
C ASP A 276 1.90 19.10 7.34
N LYS A 277 3.08 18.57 7.69
CA LYS A 277 3.82 17.61 6.83
C LYS A 277 3.06 16.29 6.74
N LEU A 278 2.56 15.79 7.86
CA LEU A 278 1.83 14.53 7.91
C LEU A 278 0.44 14.64 7.28
N LEU A 279 -0.25 15.77 7.44
CA LEU A 279 -1.51 16.04 6.77
C LEU A 279 -1.33 16.11 5.26
N SER A 280 -0.21 16.68 4.78
CA SER A 280 0.16 16.66 3.37
C SER A 280 0.38 15.24 2.83
N ALA A 281 1.00 14.36 3.62
CA ALA A 281 1.19 12.95 3.28
C ALA A 281 -0.13 12.14 3.34
N GLU A 282 -1.02 12.43 4.29
CA GLU A 282 -2.33 11.78 4.41
C GLU A 282 -3.25 12.05 3.20
N LYS A 283 -3.05 13.17 2.49
CA LYS A 283 -3.73 13.45 1.21
C LYS A 283 -3.47 12.38 0.14
N ALA A 284 -2.39 11.61 0.25
CA ALA A 284 -2.17 10.45 -0.61
C ALA A 284 -3.24 9.35 -0.45
N VAL A 285 -3.96 9.35 0.69
CA VAL A 285 -5.07 8.43 0.98
C VAL A 285 -6.43 9.12 0.79
N THR A 286 -6.59 10.36 1.27
CA THR A 286 -7.89 11.08 1.23
C THR A 286 -8.18 11.80 -0.09
N GLY A 287 -7.15 11.94 -0.94
CA GLY A 287 -7.17 12.62 -2.23
C GLY A 287 -6.66 14.05 -2.18
N TYR A 288 -5.94 14.46 -3.23
CA TYR A 288 -5.58 15.86 -3.43
C TYR A 288 -6.73 16.59 -4.12
N THR A 289 -6.97 17.84 -3.74
CA THR A 289 -7.96 18.67 -4.44
C THR A 289 -7.28 19.38 -5.60
N ASP A 290 -7.76 19.14 -6.82
CA ASP A 290 -7.33 19.87 -8.01
C ASP A 290 -7.79 21.34 -7.90
N PRO A 291 -6.87 22.33 -7.92
CA PRO A 291 -7.22 23.75 -7.85
C PRO A 291 -8.12 24.24 -9.00
N HIS A 292 -8.08 23.58 -10.15
CA HIS A 292 -8.81 24.00 -11.35
C HIS A 292 -10.21 23.40 -11.42
N THR A 293 -10.36 22.13 -11.04
CA THR A 293 -11.65 21.41 -11.16
C THR A 293 -12.39 21.23 -9.83
N GLY A 294 -11.71 21.44 -8.69
CA GLY A 294 -12.23 21.13 -7.36
C GLY A 294 -12.44 19.64 -7.09
N LYS A 295 -12.07 18.77 -8.03
CA LYS A 295 -12.22 17.31 -7.90
C LYS A 295 -11.06 16.72 -7.10
N LYS A 296 -11.34 15.59 -6.45
CA LYS A 296 -10.30 14.77 -5.82
C LYS A 296 -9.52 13.99 -6.87
N ILE A 297 -8.20 14.08 -6.82
CA ILE A 297 -7.25 13.39 -7.68
C ILE A 297 -6.28 12.53 -6.86
N SER A 298 -5.68 11.53 -7.50
CA SER A 298 -4.71 10.64 -6.85
C SER A 298 -3.34 11.30 -6.65
N LEU A 299 -2.51 10.70 -5.80
CA LEU A 299 -1.13 11.15 -5.56
C LEU A 299 -0.32 11.25 -6.87
N PHE A 300 -0.45 10.25 -7.74
CA PHE A 300 0.24 10.23 -9.03
C PHE A 300 -0.25 11.35 -9.96
N GLN A 301 -1.55 11.61 -10.01
CA GLN A 301 -2.11 12.71 -10.79
C GLN A 301 -1.65 14.06 -10.24
N ALA A 302 -1.63 14.23 -8.92
CA ALA A 302 -1.12 15.42 -8.26
C ALA A 302 0.37 15.66 -8.57
N MET A 303 1.17 14.59 -8.63
CA MET A 303 2.58 14.65 -9.05
C MET A 303 2.71 15.12 -10.50
N ARG A 304 1.92 14.57 -11.43
CA ARG A 304 1.94 14.98 -12.85
C ARG A 304 1.53 16.43 -13.05
N GLN A 305 0.59 16.91 -12.24
CA GLN A 305 0.13 18.31 -12.25
C GLN A 305 1.04 19.25 -11.44
N LYS A 306 2.15 18.74 -10.86
CA LYS A 306 3.11 19.51 -10.03
C LYS A 306 2.46 20.17 -8.81
N ILE A 307 1.37 19.59 -8.29
CA ILE A 307 0.75 20.00 -7.02
C ILE A 307 1.61 19.52 -5.85
N THR A 308 2.28 18.38 -6.02
CA THR A 308 3.22 17.81 -5.05
C THR A 308 4.64 17.78 -5.60
N VAL A 309 5.63 17.79 -4.70
CA VAL A 309 7.04 17.62 -5.04
C VAL A 309 7.25 16.20 -5.55
N LYS A 310 7.92 16.05 -6.70
CA LYS A 310 8.08 14.75 -7.37
C LYS A 310 8.80 13.74 -6.50
N GLU A 311 9.86 14.15 -5.80
CA GLU A 311 10.66 13.28 -4.93
C GLU A 311 9.84 12.74 -3.76
N ASP A 312 9.02 13.58 -3.12
CA ASP A 312 8.15 13.15 -2.03
C ASP A 312 7.04 12.24 -2.55
N ALA A 313 6.42 12.57 -3.69
CA ALA A 313 5.37 11.75 -4.28
C ALA A 313 5.88 10.35 -4.66
N ILE A 314 7.06 10.24 -5.26
CA ILE A 314 7.69 8.95 -5.58
C ILE A 314 7.93 8.14 -4.31
N ARG A 315 8.47 8.77 -3.25
CA ARG A 315 8.69 8.10 -1.94
C ARG A 315 7.39 7.55 -1.35
N LEU A 316 6.29 8.30 -1.42
CA LEU A 316 4.99 7.86 -0.90
C LEU A 316 4.37 6.76 -1.76
N LEU A 317 4.47 6.85 -3.09
CA LEU A 317 4.02 5.79 -4.01
C LEU A 317 4.78 4.48 -3.76
N GLU A 318 6.10 4.57 -3.54
CA GLU A 318 6.97 3.45 -3.19
C GLU A 318 6.47 2.71 -1.94
N ALA A 319 6.11 3.47 -0.89
CA ALA A 319 5.54 2.91 0.33
C ALA A 319 4.16 2.26 0.09
N GLN A 320 3.30 2.85 -0.76
CA GLN A 320 1.99 2.27 -1.11
C GLN A 320 2.14 0.94 -1.85
N VAL A 321 2.99 0.89 -2.89
CA VAL A 321 3.26 -0.33 -3.67
C VAL A 321 3.78 -1.45 -2.76
N ALA A 322 4.76 -1.13 -1.91
CA ALA A 322 5.35 -2.11 -0.98
C ALA A 322 4.38 -2.63 0.10
N THR A 323 3.27 -1.92 0.35
CA THR A 323 2.28 -2.27 1.39
C THR A 323 0.96 -2.79 0.85
N GLY A 324 0.91 -3.21 -0.42
CA GLY A 324 -0.22 -3.94 -1.00
C GLY A 324 -0.79 -3.38 -2.30
N GLY A 325 -0.38 -2.18 -2.72
CA GLY A 325 -0.84 -1.55 -3.96
C GLY A 325 -1.14 -0.06 -3.82
N ILE A 326 -1.39 0.59 -4.96
CA ILE A 326 -1.70 2.02 -5.06
C ILE A 326 -3.07 2.30 -4.44
N ILE A 327 -3.20 3.41 -3.71
CA ILE A 327 -4.46 3.77 -3.05
C ILE A 327 -5.37 4.56 -3.99
N ASP A 328 -6.64 4.15 -4.08
CA ASP A 328 -7.71 4.91 -4.70
C ASP A 328 -8.33 5.88 -3.66
N PRO A 329 -8.16 7.22 -3.81
CA PRO A 329 -8.69 8.18 -2.86
C PRO A 329 -10.21 8.38 -2.92
N ILE A 330 -10.85 7.97 -4.02
CA ILE A 330 -12.30 8.09 -4.20
C ILE A 330 -12.99 6.91 -3.51
N HIS A 331 -12.47 5.70 -3.75
CA HIS A 331 -13.08 4.46 -3.27
C HIS A 331 -12.42 3.91 -1.99
N SER A 332 -11.44 4.63 -1.42
CA SER A 332 -10.82 4.36 -0.12
C SER A 332 -10.27 2.93 0.08
N HIS A 333 -9.76 2.31 -0.99
CA HIS A 333 -9.11 0.99 -0.96
C HIS A 333 -7.91 0.98 -1.90
N ARG A 334 -7.06 -0.05 -1.79
CA ARG A 334 -5.90 -0.25 -2.65
C ARG A 334 -6.30 -1.01 -3.91
N LEU A 335 -5.61 -0.69 -5.00
CA LEU A 335 -5.82 -1.29 -6.31
C LEU A 335 -4.64 -2.20 -6.69
N PRO A 336 -4.91 -3.29 -7.41
CA PRO A 336 -3.90 -3.98 -8.21
C PRO A 336 -3.24 -3.02 -9.21
N VAL A 337 -2.00 -3.31 -9.59
CA VAL A 337 -1.19 -2.44 -10.48
C VAL A 337 -1.87 -2.27 -11.84
N GLU A 338 -2.43 -3.35 -12.38
CA GLU A 338 -3.13 -3.39 -13.66
C GLU A 338 -4.35 -2.47 -13.67
N VAL A 339 -5.08 -2.43 -12.56
CA VAL A 339 -6.26 -1.56 -12.40
C VAL A 339 -5.84 -0.11 -12.14
N ALA A 340 -4.74 0.10 -11.41
CA ALA A 340 -4.16 1.43 -11.23
C ALA A 340 -3.77 2.07 -12.58
N TYR A 341 -3.25 1.28 -13.53
CA TYR A 341 -2.99 1.74 -14.90
C TYR A 341 -4.28 2.13 -15.63
N LYS A 342 -5.30 1.26 -15.61
CA LYS A 342 -6.61 1.53 -16.24
C LYS A 342 -7.26 2.81 -15.71
N ARG A 343 -7.07 3.12 -14.42
CA ARG A 343 -7.59 4.33 -13.77
C ARG A 343 -6.66 5.55 -13.87
N GLY A 344 -5.48 5.40 -14.45
CA GLY A 344 -4.49 6.48 -14.58
C GLY A 344 -3.92 6.95 -13.24
N TYR A 345 -3.82 6.04 -12.27
CA TYR A 345 -3.21 6.29 -10.95
C TYR A 345 -1.74 5.85 -10.88
N LEU A 346 -1.24 5.23 -11.94
CA LEU A 346 0.17 4.88 -12.12
C LEU A 346 0.44 4.78 -13.63
N ASP A 347 1.70 4.92 -14.04
CA ASP A 347 2.18 4.62 -15.39
C ASP A 347 3.35 3.61 -15.33
N ASP A 348 3.66 3.01 -16.48
CA ASP A 348 4.69 1.96 -16.58
C ASP A 348 6.08 2.48 -16.18
N ASP A 349 6.43 3.69 -16.61
CA ASP A 349 7.72 4.32 -16.30
C ASP A 349 7.91 4.52 -14.80
N THR A 350 6.88 5.02 -14.09
CA THR A 350 6.94 5.20 -12.65
C THR A 350 6.93 3.85 -11.94
N PHE A 351 6.14 2.87 -12.38
CA PHE A 351 6.14 1.55 -11.77
C PHE A 351 7.51 0.86 -11.87
N LEU A 352 8.18 0.96 -13.02
CA LEU A 352 9.53 0.44 -13.21
C LEU A 352 10.52 1.12 -12.24
N LEU A 353 10.43 2.44 -12.12
CA LEU A 353 11.25 3.21 -11.16
C LEU A 353 11.01 2.79 -9.70
N LEU A 354 9.79 2.39 -9.34
CA LEU A 354 9.43 1.98 -7.98
C LEU A 354 9.79 0.52 -7.68
N SER A 355 9.86 -0.33 -8.71
CA SER A 355 10.01 -1.78 -8.57
C SER A 355 11.43 -2.28 -8.76
N ASP A 356 12.28 -1.52 -9.46
CA ASP A 356 13.67 -1.91 -9.71
C ASP A 356 14.51 -1.89 -8.41
N PRO A 357 15.05 -3.05 -7.96
CA PRO A 357 15.81 -3.13 -6.71
C PRO A 357 17.20 -2.47 -6.77
N ASP A 358 17.80 -2.38 -7.97
CA ASP A 358 19.17 -1.93 -8.18
C ASP A 358 19.22 -0.45 -8.56
N HIS A 359 18.35 -0.07 -9.50
CA HIS A 359 18.26 1.27 -10.10
C HIS A 359 17.00 2.04 -9.73
N GLY A 360 16.09 1.45 -8.95
CA GLY A 360 14.87 2.12 -8.53
C GLY A 360 15.08 3.25 -7.52
N SER A 361 14.00 3.96 -7.25
CA SER A 361 13.96 5.02 -6.24
C SER A 361 14.34 4.47 -4.87
N LYS A 362 15.27 5.17 -4.20
CA LYS A 362 15.69 4.90 -2.82
C LYS A 362 15.32 6.10 -1.97
N GLY A 363 14.02 6.21 -1.68
CA GLY A 363 13.44 7.36 -0.98
C GLY A 363 13.65 7.36 0.54
N PHE A 364 14.07 6.24 1.13
CA PHE A 364 14.19 6.05 2.57
C PHE A 364 15.65 5.91 3.00
N ILE A 365 15.91 6.11 4.30
CA ILE A 365 17.24 5.98 4.90
C ILE A 365 17.17 4.91 5.98
N ASP A 366 18.04 3.91 5.89
CA ASP A 366 18.18 2.91 6.96
C ASP A 366 18.84 3.57 8.20
N PRO A 367 18.21 3.56 9.38
CA PRO A 367 18.79 4.17 10.57
C PRO A 367 20.02 3.44 11.15
N ASN A 368 20.35 2.23 10.68
CA ASN A 368 21.52 1.47 11.12
C ASN A 368 22.72 1.69 10.19
N THR A 369 22.51 1.71 8.87
CA THR A 369 23.59 1.89 7.89
C THR A 369 23.72 3.33 7.39
N HIS A 370 22.70 4.17 7.60
CA HIS A 370 22.57 5.52 7.03
C HIS A 370 22.60 5.57 5.50
N GLU A 371 22.40 4.44 4.83
CA GLU A 371 22.32 4.36 3.38
C GLU A 371 20.90 4.61 2.88
N LYS A 372 20.80 5.17 1.67
CA LYS A 372 19.53 5.26 0.97
C LYS A 372 19.09 3.89 0.50
N ILE A 373 17.84 3.54 0.80
CA ILE A 373 17.26 2.23 0.55
C ILE A 373 15.80 2.38 0.12
N SER A 374 15.24 1.35 -0.52
CA SER A 374 13.80 1.33 -0.81
C SER A 374 12.98 0.93 0.42
N TYR A 375 11.69 1.27 0.45
CA TYR A 375 10.76 0.91 1.50
C TYR A 375 10.58 -0.60 1.60
N SER A 376 10.54 -1.31 0.46
CA SER A 376 10.42 -2.76 0.41
C SER A 376 11.63 -3.46 1.03
N GLN A 377 12.84 -2.98 0.72
CA GLN A 377 14.08 -3.45 1.33
C GLN A 377 14.15 -3.14 2.83
N LEU A 378 13.64 -1.97 3.26
CA LEU A 378 13.57 -1.61 4.67
C LEU A 378 12.56 -2.49 5.45
N LEU A 379 11.40 -2.80 4.85
CA LEU A 379 10.44 -3.74 5.40
C LEU A 379 11.04 -5.14 5.59
N GLN A 380 11.84 -5.62 4.64
CA GLN A 380 12.54 -6.91 4.75
C GLN A 380 13.54 -6.94 5.92
N ARG A 381 14.08 -5.79 6.33
CA ARG A 381 14.97 -5.66 7.49
C ARG A 381 14.21 -5.56 8.83
N CYS A 382 12.89 -5.41 8.81
CA CYS A 382 12.07 -5.31 10.01
C CYS A 382 11.77 -6.69 10.61
N SER A 383 11.57 -6.75 11.94
CA SER A 383 10.98 -7.91 12.61
C SER A 383 9.48 -7.76 12.69
N LYS A 384 8.74 -8.83 12.37
CA LYS A 384 7.30 -8.88 12.61
C LYS A 384 7.04 -9.28 14.07
N ASP A 385 6.32 -8.45 14.81
CA ASP A 385 5.87 -8.74 16.17
C ASP A 385 4.89 -9.93 16.14
N ARG A 386 5.11 -10.93 17.00
CA ARG A 386 4.31 -12.17 16.99
C ARG A 386 2.90 -11.93 17.51
N ASP A 387 2.74 -11.01 18.44
CA ASP A 387 1.46 -10.77 19.12
C ASP A 387 0.56 -9.84 18.31
N THR A 388 1.15 -8.79 17.73
CA THR A 388 0.39 -7.75 17.01
C THR A 388 0.44 -7.88 15.49
N GLY A 389 1.39 -8.65 14.95
CA GLY A 389 1.61 -8.76 13.51
C GLY A 389 2.24 -7.51 12.87
N LEU A 390 2.64 -6.52 13.66
CA LEU A 390 3.21 -5.26 13.18
C LEU A 390 4.69 -5.40 12.81
N TYR A 391 5.13 -4.66 11.78
CA TYR A 391 6.55 -4.59 11.44
C TYR A 391 7.26 -3.55 12.30
N LEU A 392 8.29 -3.99 13.03
CA LEU A 392 9.11 -3.14 13.88
C LEU A 392 10.55 -3.10 13.35
N LEU A 393 11.05 -1.90 13.16
CA LEU A 393 12.41 -1.65 12.72
C LEU A 393 13.38 -1.88 13.88
N GLN A 394 14.37 -2.74 13.68
CA GLN A 394 15.33 -3.06 14.74
C GLN A 394 16.46 -2.03 14.75
N LYS A 395 16.54 -1.23 15.81
CA LYS A 395 17.71 -0.36 16.04
C LYS A 395 18.82 -1.16 16.71
N MET A 396 20.04 -1.03 16.21
CA MET A 396 21.21 -1.77 16.71
C MET A 396 22.50 -0.95 16.63
N SER A 397 23.54 -1.38 17.35
CA SER A 397 24.89 -0.81 17.23
C SER A 397 25.59 -1.29 15.95
N ILE A 398 26.65 -0.58 15.54
CA ILE A 398 27.49 -0.97 14.37
C ILE A 398 28.01 -2.41 14.54
N TYR A 399 28.48 -2.74 15.75
CA TYR A 399 28.97 -4.07 16.08
C TYR A 399 27.87 -5.14 16.02
N GLN A 400 26.66 -4.84 16.50
CA GLN A 400 25.52 -5.76 16.37
C GLN A 400 25.08 -5.93 14.90
N ALA A 401 25.10 -4.86 14.11
CA ALA A 401 24.79 -4.91 12.68
C ALA A 401 25.81 -5.77 11.90
N MET A 402 27.08 -5.74 12.30
CA MET A 402 28.12 -6.63 11.79
C MET A 402 27.80 -8.10 12.06
N TRP A 403 27.48 -8.44 13.32
CA TRP A 403 27.16 -9.82 13.70
C TRP A 403 25.88 -10.36 13.05
N LYS A 404 24.93 -9.49 12.70
CA LYS A 404 23.74 -9.85 11.93
C LYS A 404 23.99 -9.94 10.41
N GLY A 405 25.20 -9.67 9.94
CA GLY A 405 25.54 -9.69 8.51
C GLY A 405 24.96 -8.52 7.71
N ILE A 406 24.43 -7.48 8.37
CA ILE A 406 23.95 -6.26 7.70
C ILE A 406 25.15 -5.44 7.23
N LEU A 407 26.20 -5.37 8.05
CA LEU A 407 27.48 -4.76 7.70
C LEU A 407 28.56 -5.82 7.54
N ARG A 408 29.42 -5.66 6.53
CA ARG A 408 30.63 -6.48 6.40
C ARG A 408 31.60 -6.16 7.54
N PRO A 409 32.35 -7.15 8.08
CA PRO A 409 33.29 -6.90 9.18
C PRO A 409 34.30 -5.78 8.89
N GLY A 410 34.81 -5.70 7.66
CA GLY A 410 35.70 -4.61 7.24
C GLY A 410 35.05 -3.23 7.35
N THR A 411 33.82 -3.08 6.82
CA THR A 411 33.05 -1.82 6.87
C THR A 411 32.74 -1.42 8.31
N ALA A 412 32.31 -2.37 9.14
CA ALA A 412 32.00 -2.11 10.55
C ALA A 412 33.23 -1.64 11.33
N LEU A 413 34.40 -2.28 11.11
CA LEU A 413 35.66 -1.85 11.71
C LEU A 413 36.02 -0.42 11.30
N VAL A 414 35.93 -0.08 10.01
CA VAL A 414 36.22 1.27 9.51
C VAL A 414 35.36 2.33 10.19
N LEU A 415 34.06 2.06 10.37
CA LEU A 415 33.13 2.99 11.01
C LEU A 415 33.42 3.14 12.51
N LEU A 416 33.75 2.05 13.21
CA LEU A 416 34.12 2.09 14.63
C LEU A 416 35.47 2.81 14.84
N GLU A 417 36.45 2.60 13.97
CA GLU A 417 37.73 3.32 13.98
C GLU A 417 37.52 4.83 13.77
N ALA A 418 36.63 5.21 12.86
CA ALA A 418 36.27 6.61 12.64
C ALA A 418 35.62 7.22 13.90
N GLN A 419 34.73 6.50 14.59
CA GLN A 419 34.16 6.96 15.87
C GLN A 419 35.25 7.16 16.92
N ALA A 420 36.11 6.16 17.13
CA ALA A 420 37.23 6.25 18.07
C ALA A 420 38.16 7.44 17.75
N ALA A 421 38.47 7.66 16.48
CA ALA A 421 39.33 8.76 16.03
C ALA A 421 38.68 10.16 16.13
N THR A 422 37.38 10.22 16.40
CA THR A 422 36.65 11.48 16.66
C THR A 422 36.35 11.71 18.14
N GLY A 423 36.76 10.77 19.00
CA GLY A 423 36.85 10.93 20.45
C GLY A 423 36.09 9.89 21.26
N PHE A 424 35.02 9.31 20.72
CA PHE A 424 34.15 8.41 21.48
C PHE A 424 33.51 7.35 20.59
N ILE A 425 33.33 6.15 21.14
CA ILE A 425 32.41 5.16 20.60
C ILE A 425 30.99 5.55 21.02
N ILE A 426 30.07 5.57 20.07
CA ILE A 426 28.69 5.98 20.32
C ILE A 426 27.87 4.72 20.57
N ASP A 427 27.19 4.66 21.73
CA ASP A 427 26.10 3.72 21.96
C ASP A 427 24.79 4.33 21.40
N PRO A 428 24.30 3.87 20.24
CA PRO A 428 23.09 4.43 19.65
C PRO A 428 21.81 3.98 20.37
N LEU A 429 21.88 3.02 21.30
CA LEU A 429 20.73 2.52 22.05
C LEU A 429 20.55 3.25 23.38
N ALA A 430 21.66 3.60 24.04
CA ALA A 430 21.65 4.38 25.27
C ALA A 430 21.87 5.89 25.06
N ASN A 431 22.17 6.30 23.82
CA ASN A 431 22.58 7.66 23.47
C ASN A 431 23.77 8.16 24.33
N LYS A 432 24.77 7.28 24.53
CA LYS A 432 25.96 7.56 25.34
C LYS A 432 27.20 7.64 24.46
N LYS A 433 28.15 8.47 24.87
CA LYS A 433 29.51 8.55 24.31
C LYS A 433 30.44 7.88 25.29
N LEU A 434 31.13 6.84 24.86
CA LEU A 434 31.99 6.01 25.70
C LEU A 434 33.42 6.03 25.15
N SER A 435 34.42 5.87 26.02
CA SER A 435 35.77 5.54 25.57
C SER A 435 35.79 4.14 24.95
N VAL A 436 36.87 3.80 24.24
CA VAL A 436 37.01 2.44 23.66
C VAL A 436 36.96 1.37 24.77
N ASP A 437 37.62 1.59 25.90
CA ASP A 437 37.66 0.63 27.00
C ASP A 437 36.30 0.48 27.71
N GLU A 438 35.56 1.59 27.89
CA GLU A 438 34.20 1.54 28.42
C GLU A 438 33.25 0.79 27.48
N ALA A 439 33.37 1.02 26.17
CA ALA A 439 32.55 0.37 25.15
C ALA A 439 32.80 -1.14 25.09
N VAL A 440 34.04 -1.59 25.29
CA VAL A 440 34.34 -3.03 25.39
C VAL A 440 33.82 -3.61 26.71
N SER A 441 34.00 -2.90 27.82
CA SER A 441 33.56 -3.35 29.15
C SER A 441 32.05 -3.52 29.26
N CYS A 442 31.26 -2.69 28.56
CA CYS A 442 29.80 -2.81 28.52
C CYS A 442 29.28 -3.72 27.39
N GLY A 443 30.18 -4.34 26.61
CA GLY A 443 29.82 -5.25 25.53
C GLY A 443 29.25 -4.58 24.27
N LEU A 444 29.41 -3.26 24.12
CA LEU A 444 28.99 -2.53 22.92
C LEU A 444 29.86 -2.91 21.71
N VAL A 445 31.14 -3.20 21.96
CA VAL A 445 32.13 -3.68 20.98
C VAL A 445 32.84 -4.91 21.53
N GLY A 446 33.16 -5.88 20.66
CA GLY A 446 33.90 -7.08 21.02
C GLY A 446 35.36 -6.81 21.38
N SER A 447 35.88 -7.57 22.35
CA SER A 447 37.28 -7.48 22.80
C SER A 447 38.30 -7.71 21.68
N GLU A 448 37.92 -8.44 20.62
CA GLU A 448 38.75 -8.70 19.45
C GLU A 448 39.07 -7.43 18.64
N LEU A 449 38.23 -6.39 18.71
CA LEU A 449 38.44 -5.12 18.02
C LEU A 449 39.17 -4.10 18.91
N GLN A 450 39.27 -4.33 20.22
CA GLN A 450 39.79 -3.36 21.19
C GLN A 450 41.15 -2.80 20.80
N LYS A 451 42.13 -3.67 20.46
CA LYS A 451 43.49 -3.23 20.09
C LYS A 451 43.51 -2.30 18.88
N LYS A 452 42.67 -2.57 17.88
CA LYS A 452 42.58 -1.75 16.66
C LYS A 452 41.92 -0.41 16.95
N LEU A 453 40.86 -0.41 17.75
CA LEU A 453 40.15 0.81 18.14
C LEU A 453 40.98 1.71 19.06
N LEU A 454 41.72 1.15 20.03
CA LEU A 454 42.67 1.91 20.85
C LEU A 454 43.76 2.57 19.99
N SER A 455 44.21 1.90 18.91
CA SER A 455 45.15 2.50 17.96
C SER A 455 44.56 3.70 17.22
N ALA A 456 43.26 3.65 16.90
CA ALA A 456 42.54 4.77 16.30
C ALA A 456 42.25 5.90 17.31
N GLU A 457 41.89 5.58 18.55
CA GLU A 457 41.65 6.54 19.64
C GLU A 457 42.90 7.36 19.98
N ARG A 458 44.10 6.82 19.76
CA ARG A 458 45.37 7.57 19.84
C ARG A 458 45.46 8.77 18.90
N SER A 459 44.65 8.83 17.85
CA SER A 459 44.53 10.03 17.03
C SER A 459 43.93 11.22 17.76
N VAL A 460 43.26 10.97 18.88
CA VAL A 460 42.67 11.97 19.79
C VAL A 460 43.54 12.14 21.03
N THR A 461 43.97 11.05 21.65
CA THR A 461 44.74 11.09 22.90
C THR A 461 46.24 11.34 22.70
N GLY A 462 46.73 11.23 21.45
CA GLY A 462 48.11 11.45 21.03
C GLY A 462 48.93 10.16 20.87
N TYR A 463 49.82 10.17 19.89
CA TYR A 463 50.80 9.10 19.68
C TYR A 463 52.09 9.39 20.44
N TYR A 464 52.81 8.36 20.89
CA TYR A 464 54.07 8.53 21.62
C TYR A 464 55.25 8.10 20.76
N HIS A 465 56.28 8.93 20.73
CA HIS A 465 57.52 8.58 20.03
C HIS A 465 58.26 7.47 20.80
N PRO A 466 58.61 6.33 20.17
CA PRO A 466 59.19 5.18 20.87
C PRO A 466 60.45 5.50 21.68
N CYS A 467 61.29 6.42 21.20
CA CYS A 467 62.59 6.71 21.82
C CYS A 467 62.59 7.94 22.74
N THR A 468 61.64 8.86 22.57
CA THR A 468 61.65 10.15 23.31
C THR A 468 60.47 10.31 24.26
N GLY A 469 59.46 9.44 24.17
CA GLY A 469 58.22 9.58 24.93
C GLY A 469 57.41 10.84 24.59
N GLN A 470 57.83 11.61 23.58
CA GLN A 470 57.15 12.84 23.19
C GLN A 470 55.78 12.51 22.58
N LYS A 471 54.75 13.21 23.05
CA LYS A 471 53.39 13.15 22.51
C LYS A 471 53.31 13.89 21.18
N MET A 472 52.74 13.24 20.17
CA MET A 472 52.68 13.68 18.77
C MET A 472 51.24 13.61 18.23
N SER A 473 50.97 14.46 17.23
CA SER A 473 49.71 14.44 16.49
C SER A 473 49.63 13.28 15.49
N LEU A 474 48.42 12.97 15.03
CA LEU A 474 48.18 11.97 13.99
C LEU A 474 49.04 12.23 12.74
N PHE A 475 49.12 13.48 12.30
CA PHE A 475 49.90 13.85 11.12
C PHE A 475 51.41 13.68 11.34
N GLN A 476 51.92 14.03 12.52
CA GLN A 476 53.33 13.82 12.88
C GLN A 476 53.67 12.33 12.97
N ALA A 477 52.77 11.51 13.52
CA ALA A 477 52.92 10.07 13.58
C ALA A 477 52.93 9.41 12.18
N MET A 478 52.12 9.91 11.25
CA MET A 478 52.14 9.48 9.84
C MET A 478 53.45 9.86 9.14
N LYS A 479 53.97 11.09 9.35
CA LYS A 479 55.27 11.52 8.79
C LYS A 479 56.45 10.66 9.27
N LYS A 480 56.36 10.13 10.49
CA LYS A 480 57.36 9.25 11.10
C LYS A 480 57.08 7.75 10.85
N GLU A 481 56.14 7.42 9.97
CA GLU A 481 55.77 6.04 9.58
C GLU A 481 55.35 5.15 10.76
N LEU A 482 54.88 5.74 11.87
CA LEU A 482 54.38 5.00 13.03
C LEU A 482 52.98 4.41 12.80
N ILE A 483 52.31 4.86 11.73
CA ILE A 483 50.97 4.44 11.34
C ILE A 483 50.97 4.28 9.82
N VAL A 484 50.30 3.24 9.32
CA VAL A 484 50.09 3.03 7.89
C VAL A 484 49.39 4.26 7.29
N LYS A 485 49.97 4.82 6.22
CA LYS A 485 49.52 6.07 5.61
C LYS A 485 48.04 6.07 5.25
N GLU A 486 47.54 4.99 4.64
CA GLU A 486 46.12 4.86 4.27
C GLU A 486 45.17 4.87 5.47
N HIS A 487 45.55 4.20 6.57
CA HIS A 487 44.79 4.21 7.80
C HIS A 487 44.77 5.63 8.40
N GLY A 488 45.93 6.29 8.47
CA GLY A 488 46.04 7.66 8.98
C GLY A 488 45.24 8.69 8.17
N ILE A 489 45.22 8.57 6.84
CA ILE A 489 44.40 9.43 5.96
C ILE A 489 42.91 9.29 6.31
N ARG A 490 42.40 8.05 6.42
CA ARG A 490 41.00 7.80 6.77
C ARG A 490 40.60 8.42 8.13
N LEU A 491 41.50 8.35 9.12
CA LEU A 491 41.24 8.97 10.43
C LEU A 491 41.22 10.51 10.35
N LEU A 492 42.13 11.11 9.57
CA LEU A 492 42.15 12.56 9.32
C LEU A 492 40.86 13.02 8.62
N GLU A 493 40.42 12.30 7.59
CA GLU A 493 39.18 12.59 6.87
C GLU A 493 37.97 12.57 7.82
N ALA A 494 37.89 11.56 8.70
CA ALA A 494 36.83 11.47 9.71
C ALA A 494 36.86 12.65 10.69
N GLN A 495 38.04 13.09 11.15
CA GLN A 495 38.17 14.26 12.03
C GLN A 495 37.73 15.55 11.33
N ILE A 496 38.19 15.77 10.09
CA ILE A 496 37.83 16.97 9.31
C ILE A 496 36.33 17.02 9.07
N ALA A 497 35.71 15.90 8.66
CA ALA A 497 34.28 15.81 8.41
C ALA A 497 33.41 16.08 9.66
N THR A 498 33.96 15.87 10.86
CA THR A 498 33.26 16.05 12.13
C THR A 498 33.58 17.37 12.85
N GLY A 499 34.26 18.32 12.19
CA GLY A 499 34.45 19.69 12.69
C GLY A 499 35.90 20.19 12.76
N GLY A 500 36.88 19.46 12.23
CA GLY A 500 38.28 19.90 12.15
C GLY A 500 39.26 18.95 12.84
N ILE A 501 40.56 19.17 12.58
CA ILE A 501 41.66 18.34 13.10
C ILE A 501 41.72 18.47 14.62
N ILE A 502 41.87 17.34 15.31
CA ILE A 502 41.95 17.32 16.77
C ILE A 502 43.39 17.57 17.22
N ASP A 503 43.57 18.55 18.11
CA ASP A 503 44.83 18.75 18.82
C ASP A 503 44.90 17.78 20.01
N PRO A 504 45.84 16.82 20.02
CA PRO A 504 45.93 15.82 21.07
C PRO A 504 46.40 16.38 22.41
N VAL A 505 47.06 17.54 22.43
CA VAL A 505 47.61 18.14 23.66
C VAL A 505 46.53 18.95 24.38
N HIS A 506 45.73 19.69 23.62
CA HIS A 506 44.73 20.60 24.16
C HIS A 506 43.28 20.10 24.02
N SER A 507 43.08 18.90 23.47
CA SER A 507 41.78 18.21 23.36
C SER A 507 40.66 19.06 22.74
N HIS A 508 40.99 19.95 21.80
CA HIS A 508 40.04 20.77 21.06
C HIS A 508 40.24 20.63 19.55
N ARG A 509 39.21 20.96 18.79
CA ARG A 509 39.26 20.97 17.33
C ARG A 509 39.84 22.29 16.83
N LEU A 510 40.81 22.20 15.94
CA LEU A 510 41.38 23.36 15.27
C LEU A 510 40.42 23.78 14.12
N PRO A 511 40.03 25.07 14.04
CA PRO A 511 39.10 25.52 13.02
C PRO A 511 39.67 25.33 11.61
N GLY A 512 38.92 24.65 10.74
CA GLY A 512 39.26 24.41 9.35
C GLY A 512 39.09 25.66 8.50
N GLY A 513 40.13 26.50 8.43
CA GLY A 513 40.17 27.64 7.50
C GLY A 513 41.11 28.76 7.94
N ARG A 514 42.28 28.82 7.29
CA ARG A 514 43.30 29.90 7.31
C ARG A 514 43.92 30.23 8.68
N ASN A 515 45.24 30.04 8.72
CA ASN A 515 46.18 30.56 9.71
C ASN A 515 45.99 30.06 11.15
N VAL A 516 46.49 28.85 11.42
CA VAL A 516 47.01 28.53 12.76
C VAL A 516 48.52 28.36 12.65
N SER A 517 49.20 29.48 12.83
CA SER A 517 50.63 29.62 13.07
C SER A 517 50.98 29.07 14.45
N ARG A 518 51.01 27.74 14.58
CA ARG A 518 51.67 27.02 15.67
C ARG A 518 52.38 25.77 15.14
N ASP A 519 53.32 26.01 14.23
CA ASP A 519 54.54 25.24 14.04
C ASP A 519 55.29 25.91 12.88
N LYS A 520 56.41 26.58 13.17
CA LYS A 520 57.17 27.35 12.18
C LYS A 520 57.87 26.48 11.13
N ASP A 521 57.77 25.15 11.21
CA ASP A 521 58.45 24.22 10.29
C ASP A 521 57.51 23.35 9.43
N SER A 522 56.18 23.49 9.54
CA SER A 522 55.24 22.56 8.89
C SER A 522 54.26 23.15 7.86
N THR A 523 54.35 24.43 7.53
CA THR A 523 53.39 25.10 6.62
C THR A 523 53.80 25.13 5.14
N SER A 524 55.00 24.70 4.76
CA SER A 524 55.39 24.68 3.33
C SER A 524 54.77 23.51 2.54
N SER A 525 54.33 22.44 3.20
CA SER A 525 53.83 21.22 2.52
C SER A 525 52.30 21.06 2.49
N LEU A 526 51.53 21.93 3.14
CA LEU A 526 50.06 21.93 3.05
C LEU A 526 49.53 22.77 1.87
N GLY A 527 50.35 23.67 1.33
CA GLY A 527 50.00 24.54 0.21
C GLY A 527 49.86 23.81 -1.14
N SER A 528 50.44 22.61 -1.29
CA SER A 528 50.42 21.88 -2.57
C SER A 528 49.29 20.85 -2.71
N LEU A 529 48.53 20.58 -1.65
CA LEU A 529 47.40 19.63 -1.67
C LEU A 529 46.04 20.32 -1.66
N CYS A 530 45.93 21.61 -1.30
CA CYS A 530 44.65 22.29 -1.15
C CYS A 530 44.56 23.52 -2.08
N GLN A 531 44.52 23.31 -3.39
CA GLN A 531 44.00 24.30 -4.34
C GLN A 531 42.67 23.80 -4.92
N GLY A 532 41.59 24.07 -4.18
CA GLY A 532 40.22 23.86 -4.63
C GLY A 532 39.28 24.63 -3.71
N SER A 533 38.51 25.56 -4.27
CA SER A 533 37.48 26.30 -3.54
C SER A 533 36.29 25.39 -3.25
N ALA A 534 35.85 25.35 -1.99
CA ALA A 534 34.61 24.70 -1.59
C ALA A 534 33.59 25.77 -1.16
N THR A 535 32.49 25.88 -1.88
CA THR A 535 31.30 26.62 -1.45
C THR A 535 30.40 25.67 -0.66
N LEU A 536 30.23 25.96 0.63
CA LEU A 536 29.26 25.26 1.49
C LEU A 536 27.85 25.75 1.19
N THR A 537 26.94 24.85 0.81
CA THR A 537 25.50 25.07 0.98
C THR A 537 24.91 24.03 1.93
N PRO A 538 24.01 24.43 2.85
CA PRO A 538 23.51 23.56 3.90
C PRO A 538 22.32 22.77 3.36
N ASN A 539 22.58 21.71 2.60
CA ASN A 539 21.67 20.58 2.38
C ASN A 539 22.23 19.65 1.30
N LYS A 540 23.02 18.65 1.70
CA LYS A 540 23.29 17.37 1.01
C LYS A 540 24.41 16.63 1.76
N PHE A 541 24.06 15.68 2.61
CA PHE A 541 25.02 14.64 3.01
C PHE A 541 25.07 13.59 1.88
N LEU A 542 25.91 13.86 0.88
CA LEU A 542 26.37 12.86 -0.08
C LEU A 542 27.81 13.21 -0.46
N PHE A 543 28.78 12.45 0.08
CA PHE A 543 30.18 12.62 -0.27
C PHE A 543 30.44 12.03 -1.66
N ILE A 544 30.61 12.90 -2.66
CA ILE A 544 31.33 12.59 -3.90
C ILE A 544 32.45 13.61 -4.00
N PHE A 545 33.67 13.23 -3.62
CA PHE A 545 34.86 14.00 -3.97
C PHE A 545 35.40 13.49 -5.30
N ARG A 546 35.33 14.34 -6.32
CA ARG A 546 35.99 14.13 -7.61
C ARG A 546 37.29 14.93 -7.58
N TRP A 547 38.44 14.27 -7.56
CA TRP A 547 39.73 14.92 -7.81
C TRP A 547 40.37 14.39 -9.09
N ASN A 548 40.63 15.32 -10.01
CA ASN A 548 41.47 15.09 -11.19
C ASN A 548 42.93 15.07 -10.73
N PHE A 549 43.62 13.95 -10.92
CA PHE A 549 45.09 13.93 -10.88
C PHE A 549 45.65 14.23 -12.27
N PRO A 550 46.62 15.15 -12.42
CA PRO A 550 47.38 15.28 -13.65
C PRO A 550 48.59 14.33 -13.57
N CYS A 551 48.44 13.13 -14.10
CA CYS A 551 49.58 12.42 -14.67
C CYS A 551 49.11 11.51 -15.81
N SER A 552 49.78 11.69 -16.92
CA SER A 552 49.53 11.20 -18.26
C SER A 552 49.51 9.67 -18.37
N SER A 553 48.64 9.21 -19.27
CA SER A 553 48.51 7.85 -19.82
C SER A 553 48.14 6.73 -18.85
N LEU A 554 46.84 6.63 -18.53
CA LEU A 554 45.97 5.44 -18.68
C LEU A 554 44.57 5.75 -18.11
N HIS A 555 43.54 5.17 -18.71
CA HIS A 555 42.11 5.52 -18.60
C HIS A 555 41.55 5.84 -17.20
N SER A 556 40.68 6.85 -17.17
CA SER A 556 39.77 7.19 -16.07
C SER A 556 38.80 6.05 -15.75
N PHE A 557 39.02 5.32 -14.67
CA PHE A 557 37.99 4.47 -14.06
C PHE A 557 37.40 5.17 -12.84
N PRO A 558 36.07 5.38 -12.76
CA PRO A 558 35.44 5.72 -11.49
C PRO A 558 35.54 4.48 -10.60
N LEU A 559 36.04 4.65 -9.37
CA LEU A 559 35.98 3.60 -8.35
C LEU A 559 34.52 3.48 -7.87
N VAL A 560 33.70 2.85 -8.70
CA VAL A 560 32.42 2.26 -8.32
C VAL A 560 32.78 0.96 -7.62
N LEU A 561 32.47 0.84 -6.33
CA LEU A 561 32.35 -0.47 -5.69
C LEU A 561 31.13 -1.17 -6.32
N SER A 562 31.34 -1.75 -7.50
CA SER A 562 30.40 -2.66 -8.14
C SER A 562 30.53 -4.01 -7.45
N LEU A 563 29.43 -4.48 -6.86
CA LEU A 563 29.26 -5.87 -6.48
C LEU A 563 28.96 -6.68 -7.75
N GLY A 564 30.00 -7.06 -8.47
CA GLY A 564 29.90 -8.03 -9.55
C GLY A 564 29.98 -9.46 -9.01
N THR A 565 28.85 -10.17 -9.06
CA THR A 565 28.80 -11.63 -9.04
C THR A 565 29.37 -12.16 -10.36
N THR A 566 30.38 -13.03 -10.33
CA THR A 566 30.66 -13.92 -11.47
C THR A 566 31.04 -15.32 -10.99
N GLY A 567 30.06 -16.22 -11.13
CA GLY A 567 30.27 -17.65 -11.23
C GLY A 567 30.69 -18.03 -12.66
N LYS A 568 31.69 -18.92 -12.72
CA LYS A 568 32.38 -19.60 -13.82
C LYS A 568 31.60 -19.90 -15.12
N SER A 569 32.31 -19.89 -16.25
CA SER A 569 32.24 -20.96 -17.27
C SER A 569 33.55 -21.05 -18.08
N LEU A 570 34.10 -22.26 -18.13
CA LEU A 570 35.25 -22.71 -18.93
C LEU A 570 34.70 -23.71 -19.96
N ALA A 571 34.93 -23.49 -21.26
CA ALA A 571 34.95 -24.55 -22.29
C ALA A 571 35.47 -23.99 -23.65
N PRO A 572 35.96 -24.85 -24.57
CA PRO A 572 37.21 -24.62 -25.29
C PRO A 572 37.06 -24.16 -26.74
N SER A 573 38.17 -23.64 -27.25
CA SER A 573 38.45 -23.28 -28.64
C SER A 573 38.50 -24.52 -29.55
N SER A 574 37.97 -24.33 -30.76
CA SER A 574 38.20 -25.09 -31.99
C SER A 574 39.68 -25.31 -32.31
#